data_AF-A0A0K8RFQ8-F1
#
_entry.id   AF-A0A0K8RFQ8-F1
#
_cell.length_a   1.000
_cell.length_b   1.000
_cell.length_c   1.000
_cell.angle_alpha   90.00
_cell.angle_beta   90.00
_cell.angle_gamma   90.00
#
_symmetry.space_group_name_H-M   'P 1'
#
loop_
_entity.id
_entity.type
_entity.pdbx_description
1 polymer ?
#
loop_
_entity_poly.entity_id
_entity_poly.type
_entity_poly.pdbx_seq_one_letter_code
_entity_poly.pdbx_strand_id
1 'polypeptide(L)'
;MDIHTKTVMDSSLETTFSGSMRSVFELIHYVGWLSSNALRSGSNSTFLLHFVLDFYEKVSDIYINYNLPLVVLFPPGIFYLALLSVDSSILNQLCYIMHSYRNNLIAAKKNELVLKIKSEFIFSSKTYQEYNYYLTAMVRCLWTSKPFQKGSYFDPEVFKKIGVAKYKTSLNLVHHPALLNYAISFLLEEWPEERTVNLSFIRGKKWNGYLDYLFSEGLQSLKHFIQSSICHSSVP
;
A
#
# COMPACT_ATOMS: atom_id res chain seq x y z
N MET A 1 11.01 -60.78 -32.45
CA MET A 1 11.11 -59.36 -32.81
C MET A 1 10.28 -58.62 -31.77
N ASP A 2 10.88 -58.42 -30.60
CA ASP A 2 10.19 -57.91 -29.41
C ASP A 2 10.17 -56.39 -29.44
N ILE A 3 8.96 -55.85 -29.50
CA ILE A 3 8.70 -54.43 -29.39
C ILE A 3 8.80 -54.08 -27.91
N HIS A 4 9.95 -53.54 -27.52
CA HIS A 4 10.12 -52.91 -26.22
C HIS A 4 9.27 -51.63 -26.19
N THR A 5 8.00 -51.75 -25.80
CA THR A 5 7.20 -50.63 -25.32
C THR A 5 7.86 -50.11 -24.05
N LYS A 6 8.64 -49.04 -24.20
CA LYS A 6 9.16 -48.26 -23.09
C LYS A 6 7.97 -47.60 -22.41
N THR A 7 7.54 -48.16 -21.29
CA THR A 7 6.53 -47.58 -20.41
C THR A 7 7.05 -46.21 -19.97
N VAL A 8 6.44 -45.16 -20.51
CA VAL A 8 6.51 -43.81 -19.94
C VAL A 8 5.65 -43.87 -18.70
N MET A 9 6.22 -44.32 -17.59
CA MET A 9 5.64 -44.14 -16.26
C MET A 9 6.60 -43.33 -15.42
N ASP A 10 6.04 -42.23 -14.94
CA ASP A 10 6.41 -41.51 -13.73
C ASP A 10 7.72 -40.73 -13.78
N SER A 11 7.70 -39.62 -14.54
CA SER A 11 8.29 -38.40 -13.97
C SER A 11 7.42 -38.00 -12.78
N SER A 12 7.73 -38.53 -11.61
CA SER A 12 7.19 -38.04 -10.35
C SER A 12 7.41 -36.53 -10.32
N LEU A 13 6.32 -35.76 -10.42
CA LEU A 13 6.28 -34.34 -10.08
C LEU A 13 6.61 -34.22 -8.59
N GLU A 14 7.87 -34.38 -8.22
CA GLU A 14 8.37 -33.89 -6.95
C GLU A 14 8.35 -32.36 -7.05
N THR A 15 7.18 -31.77 -6.80
CA THR A 15 7.08 -30.34 -6.53
C THR A 15 7.82 -30.10 -5.22
N THR A 16 9.11 -29.79 -5.34
CA THR A 16 9.89 -29.29 -4.22
C THR A 16 9.19 -28.06 -3.65
N PHE A 17 9.21 -27.90 -2.33
CA PHE A 17 8.60 -26.73 -1.66
C PHE A 17 9.04 -25.40 -2.31
N SER A 18 10.30 -25.33 -2.77
CA SER A 18 10.84 -24.22 -3.56
C SER A 18 10.15 -24.04 -4.93
N GLY A 19 9.90 -25.11 -5.68
CA GLY A 19 9.18 -25.06 -6.96
C GLY A 19 7.74 -24.56 -6.81
N SER A 20 7.04 -25.00 -5.76
CA SER A 20 5.69 -24.52 -5.44
C SER A 20 5.69 -23.04 -5.06
N MET A 21 6.65 -22.59 -4.23
CA MET A 21 6.77 -21.16 -3.85
C MET A 21 7.08 -20.26 -5.03
N ARG A 22 7.92 -20.73 -5.97
CA ARG A 22 8.19 -20.01 -7.22
C ARG A 22 6.92 -19.84 -8.05
N SER A 23 6.11 -20.88 -8.16
CA SER A 23 4.85 -20.83 -8.92
C SER A 23 3.87 -19.82 -8.32
N VAL A 24 3.77 -19.76 -6.98
CA VAL A 24 2.95 -18.77 -6.28
C VAL A 24 3.46 -17.34 -6.52
N PHE A 25 4.78 -17.13 -6.42
CA PHE A 25 5.40 -15.84 -6.72
C PHE A 25 5.12 -15.38 -8.16
N GLU A 26 5.35 -16.26 -9.14
CA GLU A 26 5.10 -15.97 -10.56
C GLU A 26 3.62 -15.68 -10.83
N LEU A 27 2.69 -16.40 -10.18
CA LEU A 27 1.27 -16.12 -10.27
C LEU A 27 0.91 -14.73 -9.73
N ILE A 28 1.41 -14.36 -8.54
CA ILE A 28 1.15 -13.02 -7.97
C ILE A 28 1.69 -11.92 -8.89
N HIS A 29 2.88 -12.11 -9.46
CA HIS A 29 3.46 -11.19 -10.42
C HIS A 29 2.63 -11.06 -11.70
N TYR A 30 2.15 -12.19 -12.24
CA TYR A 30 1.27 -12.21 -13.40
C TYR A 30 -0.04 -11.48 -13.14
N VAL A 31 -0.69 -11.73 -12.00
CA VAL A 31 -1.93 -11.03 -11.59
C VAL A 31 -1.67 -9.54 -11.41
N GLY A 32 -0.53 -9.14 -10.83
CA GLY A 32 -0.13 -7.74 -10.70
C GLY A 32 0.06 -7.04 -12.05
N TRP A 33 0.71 -7.72 -13.00
CA TRP A 33 0.84 -7.24 -14.38
C TRP A 33 -0.53 -7.09 -15.04
N LEU A 34 -1.37 -8.13 -14.99
CA LEU A 34 -2.71 -8.11 -15.59
C LEU A 34 -3.56 -6.97 -15.01
N SER A 35 -3.57 -6.82 -13.68
CA SER A 35 -4.29 -5.78 -12.96
C SER A 35 -3.83 -4.38 -13.37
N SER A 36 -2.51 -4.18 -13.50
CA SER A 36 -1.94 -2.90 -13.94
C SER A 36 -2.36 -2.54 -15.38
N ASN A 37 -2.45 -3.53 -16.27
CA ASN A 37 -2.93 -3.32 -17.64
C ASN A 37 -4.44 -3.05 -17.66
N ALA A 38 -5.22 -3.78 -16.88
CA ALA A 38 -6.67 -3.61 -16.77
C ALA A 38 -7.04 -2.23 -16.23
N LEU A 39 -6.40 -1.77 -15.15
CA LEU A 39 -6.62 -0.44 -14.59
C LEU A 39 -6.28 0.68 -15.58
N ARG A 40 -5.17 0.51 -16.33
CA ARG A 40 -4.75 1.47 -17.37
C ARG A 40 -5.74 1.53 -18.53
N SER A 41 -6.32 0.40 -18.94
CA SER A 41 -7.27 0.33 -20.05
C SER A 41 -8.71 0.67 -19.66
N GLY A 42 -9.10 0.42 -18.40
CA GLY A 42 -10.47 0.52 -17.89
C GLY A 42 -10.78 1.84 -17.18
N SER A 43 -10.26 2.95 -17.69
CA SER A 43 -10.49 4.32 -17.18
C SER A 43 -10.30 4.50 -15.66
N ASN A 44 -9.38 3.75 -15.03
CA ASN A 44 -9.14 3.79 -13.58
C ASN A 44 -10.40 3.58 -12.71
N SER A 45 -11.24 2.59 -13.06
CA SER A 45 -12.41 2.23 -12.26
C SER A 45 -12.06 1.97 -10.79
N THR A 46 -12.64 2.77 -9.87
CA THR A 46 -12.49 2.60 -8.41
C THR A 46 -12.92 1.21 -7.96
N PHE A 47 -13.98 0.67 -8.55
CA PHE A 47 -14.46 -0.68 -8.27
C PHE A 47 -13.42 -1.74 -8.64
N LEU A 48 -12.81 -1.63 -9.83
CA LEU A 48 -11.72 -2.53 -10.22
C LEU A 48 -10.52 -2.41 -9.29
N LEU A 49 -10.15 -1.18 -8.91
CA LEU A 49 -9.06 -0.94 -7.97
C LEU A 49 -9.33 -1.59 -6.61
N HIS A 50 -10.56 -1.55 -6.12
CA HIS A 50 -10.96 -2.23 -4.89
C HIS A 50 -10.66 -3.73 -4.95
N PHE A 51 -11.10 -4.45 -6.00
CA PHE A 51 -10.81 -5.89 -6.12
C PHE A 51 -9.33 -6.20 -6.25
N VAL A 52 -8.59 -5.35 -6.97
CA VAL A 52 -7.14 -5.50 -7.08
C VAL A 52 -6.50 -5.36 -5.70
N LEU A 53 -6.95 -4.40 -4.89
CA LEU A 53 -6.47 -4.25 -3.52
C LEU A 53 -6.95 -5.36 -2.59
N ASP A 54 -8.15 -5.93 -2.77
CA ASP A 54 -8.62 -7.10 -2.02
C ASP A 54 -7.69 -8.31 -2.24
N PHE A 55 -7.26 -8.51 -3.49
CA PHE A 55 -6.24 -9.52 -3.80
C PHE A 55 -4.93 -9.21 -3.07
N TYR A 56 -4.47 -7.96 -3.12
CA TYR A 56 -3.22 -7.57 -2.46
C TYR A 56 -3.28 -7.55 -0.94
N GLU A 57 -4.46 -7.41 -0.34
CA GLU A 57 -4.71 -7.62 1.08
C GLU A 57 -4.33 -9.05 1.46
N LYS A 58 -4.85 -10.04 0.71
CA LYS A 58 -4.53 -11.45 0.95
C LYS A 58 -3.06 -11.77 0.67
N VAL A 59 -2.49 -11.18 -0.39
CA VAL A 59 -1.05 -11.31 -0.68
C VAL A 59 -0.20 -10.71 0.43
N SER A 60 -0.62 -9.57 1.00
CA SER A 60 0.13 -8.88 2.03
C SER A 60 0.27 -9.68 3.30
N ASP A 61 -0.67 -10.57 3.57
CA ASP A 61 -0.76 -11.43 4.75
C ASP A 61 -0.05 -12.79 4.62
N ILE A 62 0.45 -13.16 3.42
CA ILE A 62 1.03 -14.48 3.11
C ILE A 62 2.08 -14.95 4.13
N TYR A 63 2.97 -14.05 4.57
CA TYR A 63 4.08 -14.44 5.42
C TYR A 63 3.67 -14.87 6.82
N ILE A 64 2.93 -14.02 7.54
CA ILE A 64 2.51 -14.31 8.91
C ILE A 64 1.29 -15.22 8.94
N ASN A 65 0.26 -14.95 8.14
CA ASN A 65 -1.03 -15.61 8.28
C ASN A 65 -1.08 -16.98 7.60
N TYR A 66 -0.28 -17.19 6.56
CA TYR A 66 -0.22 -18.46 5.83
C TYR A 66 1.11 -19.21 6.02
N ASN A 67 2.03 -18.66 6.82
CA ASN A 67 3.34 -19.24 7.14
C ASN A 67 4.15 -19.62 5.89
N LEU A 68 4.04 -18.83 4.82
CA LEU A 68 4.80 -19.01 3.59
C LEU A 68 5.93 -17.96 3.53
N PRO A 69 7.18 -18.33 3.20
CA PRO A 69 8.32 -17.41 3.24
C PRO A 69 8.33 -16.46 2.02
N LEU A 70 7.28 -15.66 1.86
CA LEU A 70 7.02 -14.86 0.68
C LEU A 70 6.39 -13.51 1.05
N VAL A 71 7.00 -12.42 0.58
CA VAL A 71 6.43 -11.06 0.64
C VAL A 71 6.55 -10.45 -0.75
N VAL A 72 5.39 -10.25 -1.39
CA VAL A 72 5.29 -9.63 -2.71
C VAL A 72 4.52 -8.33 -2.57
N LEU A 73 5.17 -7.22 -2.93
CA LEU A 73 4.56 -5.90 -2.92
C LEU A 73 3.72 -5.70 -4.18
N PHE A 74 2.66 -4.90 -4.11
CA PHE A 74 1.94 -4.51 -5.32
C PHE A 74 2.82 -3.66 -6.26
N PRO A 75 2.54 -3.68 -7.57
CA PRO A 75 3.15 -2.81 -8.56
C PRO A 75 3.02 -1.31 -8.22
N PRO A 76 4.00 -0.47 -8.58
CA PRO A 76 3.96 0.97 -8.32
C PRO A 76 2.74 1.67 -8.92
N GLY A 77 2.26 1.21 -10.08
CA GLY A 77 1.05 1.77 -10.71
C GLY A 77 -0.18 1.60 -9.82
N ILE A 78 -0.36 0.44 -9.21
CA ILE A 78 -1.47 0.15 -8.29
C ILE A 78 -1.32 0.97 -7.00
N PHE A 79 -0.09 1.02 -6.46
CA PHE A 79 0.22 1.85 -5.29
C PHE A 79 -0.24 3.29 -5.44
N TYR A 80 0.17 3.95 -6.53
CA TYR A 80 -0.13 5.37 -6.72
C TYR A 80 -1.58 5.63 -7.10
N LEU A 81 -2.24 4.70 -7.80
CA LEU A 81 -3.68 4.78 -8.03
C LEU A 81 -4.46 4.74 -6.71
N ALA A 82 -4.07 3.86 -5.78
CA ALA A 82 -4.67 3.79 -4.46
C ALA A 82 -4.36 5.04 -3.61
N LEU A 83 -3.10 5.49 -3.62
CA LEU A 83 -2.66 6.66 -2.85
C LEU A 83 -3.31 7.95 -3.34
N LEU A 84 -3.61 8.07 -4.64
CA LEU A 84 -4.21 9.27 -5.22
C LEU A 84 -5.72 9.14 -5.45
N SER A 85 -6.34 8.09 -4.91
CA SER A 85 -7.77 7.87 -5.01
C SER A 85 -8.58 8.98 -4.34
N VAL A 86 -9.79 9.20 -4.86
CA VAL A 86 -10.81 10.06 -4.24
C VAL A 86 -11.70 9.30 -3.26
N ASP A 87 -11.51 7.98 -3.15
CA ASP A 87 -12.30 7.08 -2.31
C ASP A 87 -11.55 6.78 -1.00
N SER A 88 -12.20 7.05 0.15
CA SER A 88 -11.62 6.86 1.48
C SER A 88 -11.43 5.40 1.83
N SER A 89 -12.29 4.51 1.35
CA SER A 89 -12.16 3.06 1.55
C SER A 89 -10.92 2.54 0.85
N ILE A 90 -10.64 2.99 -0.38
CA ILE A 90 -9.41 2.65 -1.11
C ILE A 90 -8.16 3.13 -0.36
N LEU A 91 -8.15 4.37 0.13
CA LEU A 91 -7.02 4.90 0.90
C LEU A 91 -6.82 4.13 2.22
N ASN A 92 -7.91 3.80 2.90
CA ASN A 92 -7.88 3.03 4.14
C ASN A 92 -7.37 1.59 3.89
N GLN A 93 -7.78 0.96 2.79
CA GLN A 93 -7.30 -0.36 2.39
C GLN A 93 -5.80 -0.33 2.04
N LEU A 94 -5.32 0.70 1.35
CA LEU A 94 -3.89 0.91 1.13
C LEU A 94 -3.13 1.00 2.47
N CYS A 95 -3.67 1.73 3.45
CA CYS A 95 -3.07 1.82 4.78
C CYS A 95 -3.00 0.45 5.48
N TYR A 96 -4.03 -0.39 5.32
CA TYR A 96 -4.02 -1.76 5.84
C TYR A 96 -2.91 -2.59 5.21
N ILE A 97 -2.85 -2.64 3.87
CA ILE A 97 -1.86 -3.44 3.13
C ILE A 97 -0.44 -3.02 3.52
N MET A 98 -0.19 -1.71 3.61
CA MET A 98 1.11 -1.18 4.00
C MET A 98 1.48 -1.52 5.44
N HIS A 99 0.51 -1.54 6.35
CA HIS A 99 0.72 -2.00 7.71
C HIS A 99 1.04 -3.51 7.76
N SER A 100 0.32 -4.33 6.98
CA SER A 100 0.58 -5.77 6.89
C SER A 100 1.98 -6.07 6.32
N TYR A 101 2.36 -5.39 5.22
CA TYR A 101 3.72 -5.48 4.68
C TYR A 101 4.79 -5.14 5.71
N ARG A 102 4.60 -4.09 6.52
CA ARG A 102 5.52 -3.74 7.60
C ARG A 102 5.72 -4.90 8.58
N ASN A 103 4.61 -5.47 9.06
CA ASN A 103 4.63 -6.55 10.05
C ASN A 103 5.33 -7.79 9.48
N ASN A 104 5.00 -8.15 8.23
CA ASN A 104 5.59 -9.29 7.54
C ASN A 104 7.09 -9.09 7.28
N LEU A 105 7.51 -7.90 6.84
CA LEU A 105 8.93 -7.58 6.66
C LEU A 105 9.72 -7.56 7.97
N ILE A 106 9.12 -7.10 9.08
CA ILE A 106 9.77 -7.15 10.41
C ILE A 106 9.93 -8.59 10.87
N ALA A 107 8.88 -9.42 10.73
CA ALA A 107 8.92 -10.83 11.09
C ALA A 107 9.92 -11.61 10.23
N ALA A 108 9.95 -11.34 8.92
CA ALA A 108 10.93 -11.85 7.99
C ALA A 108 12.37 -11.53 8.42
N LYS A 109 12.66 -10.26 8.70
CA LYS A 109 13.99 -9.81 9.14
C LYS A 109 14.44 -10.47 10.45
N LYS A 110 13.53 -10.63 11.42
CA LYS A 110 13.84 -11.32 12.68
C LYS A 110 14.19 -12.79 12.44
N ASN A 111 13.43 -13.48 11.59
CA ASN A 111 13.66 -14.90 11.29
C ASN A 111 14.94 -15.12 10.48
N GLU A 112 15.29 -14.22 9.55
CA GLU A 112 16.55 -14.26 8.80
C GLU A 112 17.76 -14.21 9.74
N LEU A 113 17.72 -13.31 10.74
CA LEU A 113 18.78 -13.16 11.74
C LEU A 113 18.93 -14.39 12.64
N VAL A 114 17.81 -15.06 12.96
CA VAL A 114 17.80 -16.25 13.83
C VAL A 114 18.23 -17.51 13.08
N LEU A 115 17.79 -17.69 11.84
CA LEU A 115 17.95 -18.96 11.13
C LEU A 115 19.21 -19.02 10.24
N LYS A 116 19.83 -17.92 9.80
CA LYS A 116 20.95 -17.92 8.82
C LYS A 116 20.67 -18.76 7.54
N ILE A 117 19.43 -19.17 7.29
CA ILE A 117 19.05 -19.97 6.12
C ILE A 117 18.85 -18.98 4.97
N LYS A 118 19.86 -18.89 4.09
CA LYS A 118 19.66 -18.36 2.74
C LYS A 118 18.79 -19.34 1.97
N SER A 119 17.47 -19.23 2.06
CA SER A 119 16.61 -19.80 1.04
C SER A 119 16.42 -18.77 -0.06
N GLU A 120 16.44 -19.21 -1.31
CA GLU A 120 16.29 -18.39 -2.52
C GLU A 120 14.97 -17.60 -2.58
N PHE A 121 14.04 -17.87 -1.67
CA PHE A 121 12.72 -17.22 -1.57
C PHE A 121 12.62 -16.21 -0.42
N ILE A 122 13.64 -16.12 0.45
CA ILE A 122 13.67 -15.31 1.67
C ILE A 122 14.16 -13.89 1.37
N PHE A 123 13.41 -13.15 0.55
CA PHE A 123 13.55 -11.69 0.48
C PHE A 123 14.80 -11.18 -0.26
N SER A 124 14.62 -10.05 -0.94
CA SER A 124 15.72 -9.30 -1.53
C SER A 124 15.84 -7.95 -0.83
N SER A 125 17.05 -7.40 -0.76
CA SER A 125 17.26 -6.00 -0.35
C SER A 125 16.37 -5.04 -1.15
N LYS A 126 16.04 -5.41 -2.41
CA LYS A 126 15.12 -4.69 -3.28
C LYS A 126 13.70 -4.61 -2.72
N THR A 127 13.15 -5.68 -2.14
CA THR A 127 11.80 -5.67 -1.53
C THR A 127 11.73 -4.66 -0.38
N TYR A 128 12.75 -4.61 0.49
CA TYR A 128 12.80 -3.62 1.57
C TYR A 128 12.95 -2.18 1.03
N GLN A 129 13.79 -1.99 0.01
CA GLN A 129 13.95 -0.69 -0.63
C GLN A 129 12.64 -0.18 -1.25
N GLU A 130 11.91 -1.05 -1.94
CA GLU A 130 10.62 -0.72 -2.56
C GLU A 130 9.53 -0.43 -1.53
N TYR A 131 9.45 -1.22 -0.46
CA TYR A 131 8.54 -0.92 0.66
C TYR A 131 8.87 0.44 1.31
N ASN A 132 10.14 0.69 1.63
CA ASN A 132 10.57 1.96 2.24
C ASN A 132 10.27 3.15 1.34
N TYR A 133 10.35 2.93 0.03
CA TYR A 133 10.00 3.92 -0.97
C TYR A 133 8.49 4.25 -0.91
N TYR A 134 7.61 3.25 -0.89
CA TYR A 134 6.16 3.45 -0.73
C TYR A 134 5.81 4.12 0.59
N LEU A 135 6.39 3.65 1.69
CA LEU A 135 6.23 4.23 3.02
C LEU A 135 6.58 5.72 3.02
N THR A 136 7.74 6.05 2.45
CA THR A 136 8.20 7.44 2.34
C THR A 136 7.24 8.28 1.51
N ALA A 137 6.74 7.74 0.39
CA ALA A 137 5.77 8.43 -0.45
C ALA A 137 4.45 8.71 0.29
N MET A 138 3.90 7.74 1.01
CA MET A 138 2.68 7.92 1.80
C MET A 138 2.86 8.93 2.91
N VAL A 139 3.93 8.83 3.72
CA VAL A 139 4.21 9.80 4.80
C VAL A 139 4.41 11.21 4.24
N ARG A 140 5.03 11.32 3.06
CA ARG A 140 5.20 12.60 2.36
C ARG A 140 3.90 13.22 1.88
N CYS A 141 3.00 12.41 1.34
CA CYS A 141 1.69 12.87 0.89
C CYS A 141 0.81 13.21 2.09
N LEU A 142 0.55 12.23 2.95
CA LEU A 142 -0.47 12.30 4.00
C LEU A 142 -0.06 13.19 5.18
N TRP A 143 1.21 13.19 5.57
CA TRP A 143 1.64 13.85 6.81
C TRP A 143 2.45 15.12 6.60
N THR A 144 3.59 15.01 5.90
CA THR A 144 4.56 16.11 5.85
C THR A 144 4.27 17.17 4.80
N SER A 145 3.21 17.01 3.99
CA SER A 145 2.86 17.92 2.87
C SER A 145 4.06 18.18 1.93
N LYS A 146 4.82 17.12 1.63
CA LYS A 146 5.99 17.14 0.75
C LYS A 146 5.93 16.02 -0.30
N PRO A 147 4.82 15.90 -1.06
CA PRO A 147 4.68 14.86 -2.06
C PRO A 147 5.71 15.01 -3.20
N PHE A 148 6.09 13.87 -3.79
CA PHE A 148 6.87 13.78 -5.03
C PHE A 148 8.18 14.59 -5.07
N GLN A 149 9.07 14.39 -4.10
CA GLN A 149 10.43 14.97 -4.14
C GLN A 149 11.35 14.23 -5.14
N LYS A 150 12.45 14.87 -5.52
CA LYS A 150 13.47 14.30 -6.43
C LYS A 150 13.82 12.86 -6.05
N GLY A 151 13.75 11.96 -7.03
CA GLY A 151 13.87 10.51 -6.83
C GLY A 151 12.53 9.78 -6.67
N SER A 152 11.38 10.46 -6.76
CA SER A 152 10.08 9.80 -6.90
C SER A 152 9.81 9.29 -8.32
N TYR A 153 8.84 8.37 -8.49
CA TYR A 153 8.39 7.83 -9.77
C TYR A 153 7.76 8.93 -10.62
N PHE A 154 7.15 9.92 -9.98
CA PHE A 154 6.72 11.16 -10.61
C PHE A 154 7.81 12.22 -10.45
N ASP A 155 8.25 12.77 -11.57
CA ASP A 155 9.08 13.97 -11.55
C ASP A 155 8.20 15.17 -11.11
N PRO A 156 8.56 15.89 -10.03
CA PRO A 156 7.83 17.09 -9.61
C PRO A 156 7.67 18.16 -10.71
N GLU A 157 8.53 18.17 -11.74
CA GLU A 157 8.37 19.05 -12.91
C GLU A 157 7.13 18.73 -13.75
N VAL A 158 6.64 17.48 -13.71
CA VAL A 158 5.40 17.08 -14.40
C VAL A 158 4.19 17.84 -13.84
N PHE A 159 4.09 18.00 -12.52
CA PHE A 159 2.97 18.73 -11.90
C PHE A 159 2.99 20.23 -12.25
N LYS A 160 4.18 20.81 -12.45
CA LYS A 160 4.31 22.19 -12.94
C LYS A 160 3.81 22.31 -14.38
N LYS A 161 4.17 21.37 -15.25
CA LYS A 161 3.73 21.34 -16.66
C LYS A 161 2.22 21.18 -16.82
N ILE A 162 1.57 20.44 -15.92
CA ILE A 162 0.11 20.21 -15.93
C ILE A 162 -0.65 21.35 -15.21
N GLY A 163 0.05 22.39 -14.71
CA GLY A 163 -0.58 23.55 -14.09
C GLY A 163 -1.13 23.32 -12.68
N VAL A 164 -0.76 22.23 -12.01
CA VAL A 164 -1.20 21.96 -10.63
C VAL A 164 -0.34 22.79 -9.67
N ALA A 165 -0.70 24.05 -9.45
CA ALA A 165 0.12 25.01 -8.71
C ALA A 165 0.31 24.68 -7.21
N LYS A 166 -0.59 23.91 -6.60
CA LYS A 166 -0.62 23.63 -5.14
C LYS A 166 -0.53 22.16 -4.76
N TYR A 167 0.01 21.29 -5.62
CA TYR A 167 0.07 19.85 -5.36
C TYR A 167 0.78 19.49 -4.03
N LYS A 168 1.70 20.33 -3.56
CA LYS A 168 2.47 20.09 -2.33
C LYS A 168 1.60 20.02 -1.07
N THR A 169 0.52 20.78 -1.03
CA THR A 169 -0.37 20.86 0.15
C THR A 169 -1.68 20.12 -0.05
N SER A 170 -1.94 19.54 -1.22
CA SER A 170 -3.24 18.98 -1.59
C SER A 170 -3.43 17.50 -1.22
N LEU A 171 -2.42 16.83 -0.65
CA LEU A 171 -2.48 15.39 -0.35
C LEU A 171 -2.32 15.06 1.13
N ASN A 172 -2.25 16.06 2.02
CA ASN A 172 -2.22 15.80 3.46
C ASN A 172 -3.60 15.38 3.98
N LEU A 173 -3.68 14.85 5.20
CA LEU A 173 -4.93 14.33 5.78
C LEU A 173 -6.13 15.30 5.75
N VAL A 174 -5.89 16.61 5.66
CA VAL A 174 -6.96 17.62 5.59
C VAL A 174 -7.43 17.86 4.15
N HIS A 175 -6.50 17.84 3.20
CA HIS A 175 -6.76 18.25 1.81
C HIS A 175 -6.81 17.07 0.83
N HIS A 176 -6.45 15.86 1.28
CA HIS A 176 -6.43 14.67 0.45
C HIS A 176 -7.82 14.46 -0.16
N PRO A 177 -7.95 14.21 -1.47
CA PRO A 177 -9.26 14.08 -2.13
C PRO A 177 -10.18 13.06 -1.43
N ALA A 178 -9.64 11.91 -1.05
CA ALA A 178 -10.38 10.89 -0.28
C ALA A 178 -10.83 11.32 1.12
N LEU A 179 -10.20 12.33 1.73
CA LEU A 179 -10.48 12.76 3.11
C LEU A 179 -11.12 14.15 3.20
N LEU A 180 -11.21 14.87 2.08
CA LEU A 180 -11.67 16.25 2.04
C LEU A 180 -13.09 16.41 2.60
N ASN A 181 -13.98 15.47 2.29
CA ASN A 181 -15.34 15.50 2.81
C ASN A 181 -15.39 15.35 4.34
N TYR A 182 -14.53 14.50 4.91
CA TYR A 182 -14.44 14.34 6.37
C TYR A 182 -13.93 15.63 7.04
N ALA A 183 -12.95 16.30 6.44
CA ALA A 183 -12.45 17.59 6.95
C ALA A 183 -13.55 18.66 6.96
N ILE A 184 -14.39 18.69 5.92
CA ILE A 184 -15.52 19.62 5.83
C ILE A 184 -16.58 19.27 6.88
N SER A 185 -16.99 18.00 6.96
CA SER A 185 -18.00 17.53 7.93
C SER A 185 -17.58 17.83 9.37
N PHE A 186 -16.33 17.54 9.73
CA PHE A 186 -15.78 17.82 11.06
C PHE A 186 -15.91 19.30 11.47
N LEU A 187 -15.70 20.23 10.53
CA LEU A 187 -15.84 21.65 10.81
C LEU A 187 -17.31 22.12 10.84
N LEU A 188 -18.16 21.52 10.00
CA LEU A 188 -19.60 21.84 9.97
C LEU A 188 -20.35 21.32 11.20
N GLU A 189 -19.88 20.25 11.84
CA GLU A 189 -20.42 19.80 13.14
C GLU A 189 -20.29 20.88 14.23
N GLU A 190 -19.22 21.67 14.17
CA GLU A 190 -18.99 22.77 15.12
C GLU A 190 -19.71 24.05 14.70
N TRP A 191 -19.75 24.34 13.38
CA TRP A 191 -20.34 25.56 12.81
C TRP A 191 -21.34 25.25 11.68
N PRO A 192 -22.55 24.77 12.00
CA PRO A 192 -23.51 24.29 11.01
C PRO A 192 -24.09 25.38 10.10
N GLU A 193 -24.04 26.65 10.51
CA GLU A 193 -24.58 27.78 9.74
C GLU A 193 -23.60 28.33 8.68
N GLU A 194 -22.33 27.88 8.69
CA GLU A 194 -21.29 28.45 7.85
C GLU A 194 -21.33 27.87 6.43
N ARG A 195 -21.54 28.73 5.42
CA ARG A 195 -21.61 28.30 4.00
C ARG A 195 -20.24 28.02 3.37
N THR A 196 -19.16 28.51 3.98
CA THR A 196 -17.80 28.40 3.47
C THR A 196 -16.86 27.95 4.57
N VAL A 197 -16.33 26.75 4.45
CA VAL A 197 -15.46 26.14 5.46
C VAL A 197 -14.00 26.48 5.18
N ASN A 198 -13.28 27.02 6.17
CA ASN A 198 -11.85 27.24 6.08
C ASN A 198 -11.07 26.09 6.73
N LEU A 199 -10.56 25.18 5.89
CA LEU A 199 -9.80 24.00 6.32
C LEU A 199 -8.52 24.32 7.12
N SER A 200 -8.05 25.57 7.09
CA SER A 200 -6.89 25.98 7.89
C SER A 200 -7.14 25.88 9.41
N PHE A 201 -8.42 25.86 9.85
CA PHE A 201 -8.81 25.71 11.25
C PHE A 201 -8.53 24.32 11.84
N ILE A 202 -8.37 23.28 11.02
CA ILE A 202 -8.03 21.92 11.49
C ILE A 202 -6.57 21.84 12.00
N ARG A 203 -5.76 22.88 11.79
CA ARG A 203 -4.38 22.94 12.30
C ARG A 203 -4.33 23.30 13.79
N GLY A 204 -3.23 22.94 14.45
CA GLY A 204 -2.97 23.32 15.84
C GLY A 204 -3.89 22.58 16.81
N LYS A 205 -4.69 23.32 17.59
CA LYS A 205 -5.50 22.75 18.69
C LYS A 205 -6.55 21.74 18.23
N LYS A 206 -7.09 21.89 17.01
CA LYS A 206 -8.12 20.98 16.47
C LYS A 206 -7.54 19.73 15.80
N TRP A 207 -6.22 19.65 15.63
CA TRP A 207 -5.58 18.57 14.87
C TRP A 207 -5.86 17.19 15.47
N ASN A 208 -5.68 17.04 16.79
CA ASN A 208 -5.91 15.75 17.45
C ASN A 208 -7.40 15.36 17.41
N GLY A 209 -8.30 16.33 17.62
CA GLY A 209 -9.75 16.08 17.50
C GLY A 209 -10.16 15.63 16.09
N TYR A 210 -9.56 16.21 15.05
CA TYR A 210 -9.78 15.78 13.68
C TYR A 210 -9.26 14.36 13.41
N LEU A 211 -8.11 13.99 13.96
CA LEU A 211 -7.59 12.61 13.85
C LEU A 211 -8.53 11.62 14.54
N ASP A 212 -8.99 11.93 15.75
CA ASP A 212 -9.93 11.09 16.49
C ASP A 212 -11.25 10.92 15.72
N TYR A 213 -11.75 12.01 15.12
CA TYR A 213 -12.91 11.99 14.22
C TYR A 213 -12.70 11.07 13.02
N LEU A 214 -11.59 11.20 12.29
CA LEU A 214 -11.30 10.30 11.16
C LEU A 214 -11.31 8.83 11.59
N PHE A 215 -10.81 8.54 12.80
CA PHE A 215 -10.79 7.17 13.30
C PHE A 215 -12.18 6.67 13.70
N SER A 216 -13.03 7.51 14.30
CA SER A 216 -14.41 7.13 14.60
C SER A 216 -15.23 6.83 13.35
N GLU A 217 -14.90 7.44 12.22
CA GLU A 217 -15.54 7.23 10.91
C GLU A 217 -15.13 5.93 10.20
N GLY A 218 -14.50 4.99 10.90
CA GLY A 218 -14.15 3.67 10.36
C GLY A 218 -12.78 3.61 9.65
N LEU A 219 -12.00 4.70 9.65
CA LEU A 219 -10.65 4.73 9.06
C LEU A 219 -9.59 4.15 10.03
N GLN A 220 -9.86 2.96 10.58
CA GLN A 220 -8.98 2.33 11.55
C GLN A 220 -7.63 1.91 10.95
N SER A 221 -7.60 1.49 9.69
CA SER A 221 -6.33 1.11 9.03
C SER A 221 -5.41 2.32 8.85
N LEU A 222 -5.98 3.51 8.58
CA LEU A 222 -5.25 4.77 8.60
C LEU A 222 -4.65 5.06 9.98
N LYS A 223 -5.39 4.83 11.07
CA LYS A 223 -4.87 4.95 12.45
C LYS A 223 -3.65 4.08 12.67
N HIS A 224 -3.75 2.78 12.36
CA HIS A 224 -2.65 1.83 12.51
C HIS A 224 -1.43 2.25 11.67
N PHE A 225 -1.65 2.71 10.45
CA PHE A 225 -0.58 3.22 9.58
C PHE A 225 0.13 4.43 10.21
N ILE A 226 -0.62 5.45 10.67
CA ILE A 226 -0.04 6.65 11.29
C ILE A 226 0.78 6.28 12.53
N GLN A 227 0.20 5.49 13.43
CA GLN A 227 0.85 5.08 14.67
C GLN A 227 2.15 4.30 14.42
N SER A 228 2.14 3.38 13.43
CA SER A 228 3.28 2.52 13.12
C SER A 228 4.33 3.13 12.19
N SER A 229 4.04 4.27 11.56
CA SER A 229 4.91 4.88 10.53
C SER A 229 5.38 6.29 10.89
N ILE A 230 4.66 6.99 11.76
CA ILE A 230 4.87 8.42 12.03
C ILE A 230 5.13 8.65 13.52
N CYS A 231 4.35 8.02 14.40
CA CYS A 231 4.46 8.23 15.86
C CYS A 231 5.67 7.54 16.52
N HIS A 232 6.61 6.98 15.75
CA HIS A 232 7.83 6.35 16.29
C HIS A 232 8.88 7.33 16.83
N SER A 233 8.61 8.64 16.88
CA SER A 233 9.48 9.62 17.55
C SER A 233 9.19 9.83 19.05
N SER A 234 8.46 8.93 19.69
CA SER A 234 8.32 8.90 21.15
C SER A 234 8.35 7.46 21.66
N VAL A 235 9.54 6.86 21.65
CA VAL A 235 9.92 5.86 22.65
C VAL A 235 10.85 6.61 23.62
N PRO A 236 10.61 6.58 24.94
CA PRO A 236 11.45 7.24 25.94
C PRO A 236 12.87 6.68 25.97
#